data_AF-A0A7Z0SHF2-F1
#
_entry.id   AF-A0A7Z0SHF2-F1
#
_cell.length_a   1.000
_cell.length_b   1.000
_cell.length_c   1.000
_cell.angle_alpha   90.00
_cell.angle_beta   90.00
_cell.angle_gamma   90.00
#
_symmetry.space_group_name_H-M   'P 1'
#
loop_
_entity.id
_entity.type
_entity.pdbx_description
1 polymer ?
#
loop_
_entity_poly.entity_id
_entity_poly.type
_entity_poly.pdbx_seq_one_letter_code
_entity_poly.pdbx_strand_id
1 'polypeptide(L)'
;MVAVVEVDLDALGVRLPRGEVSMVIAQPHVVFVPQEPFTWDPAERQRALQCIDETLAVSRRCAHGSEKTHFTVFPECTVPGLDGVNRITAAMQAADWPTETVVIGGVDGLTKEQFTELVQKPNTMFDAVGNRLERVQAYQWVNCVVTWAKLPTGEVYSWVQPKLSPAWVELDVNYMSMYRGHSIYVFKGIHSNADAPYQFATLLCFDWIGSTEAKRMWEWLLDGIATRAGQLGGTLPLTWLFVAQCNPAPSHASFMSQVGPFFDPTQYPRVTRDETCLVMANIAGKGSPGMTEKFGQSAVIVTQSRFSRPECMPTYGNGGRPQRGGDILENFRDAVFRERGACIHSFLVIHPSTLPPGSAGRRFVLREPTVHPFNGVDDPRAPGGAVPAVVKWMNDELDEPSKSLATKYINLPLTAAAGAAHQRAVGELRKLKAGPLNSTVNFASLTACKGTPDEWKAGESHAVKHLLHTFSILDVAQYPATFHGNGAQATIMKAETSLEAIAVMGVSHEECDKHVLNCLPAHRGQLVIISRDEDNTPWDPRFKSIYDQVPDEPSTEAKFTQPASAIIRVGYHDVLHAYRNSANEAELKEALDAKLS
;
A
#
# COMPACT_ATOMS: atom_id res chain seq x y z
N MET A 1 -19.33 -18.38 25.42
CA MET A 1 -20.28 -18.20 24.31
C MET A 1 -20.25 -16.74 23.88
N VAL A 2 -20.13 -16.48 22.57
CA VAL A 2 -20.21 -15.13 21.98
C VAL A 2 -21.59 -14.95 21.36
N ALA A 3 -22.30 -13.89 21.74
CA ALA A 3 -23.62 -13.56 21.19
C ALA A 3 -23.50 -12.85 19.83
N VAL A 4 -24.47 -13.07 18.95
CA VAL A 4 -24.61 -12.28 17.72
C VAL A 4 -25.82 -11.37 17.89
N VAL A 5 -25.59 -10.06 17.87
CA VAL A 5 -26.62 -9.04 18.13
C VAL A 5 -26.95 -8.33 16.84
N GLU A 6 -28.24 -8.30 16.48
CA GLU A 6 -28.67 -7.71 15.23
C GLU A 6 -28.98 -6.22 15.36
N VAL A 7 -28.59 -5.48 14.33
CA VAL A 7 -28.98 -4.09 14.15
C VAL A 7 -29.70 -3.99 12.81
N ASP A 8 -30.99 -3.66 12.86
CA ASP A 8 -31.82 -3.49 11.66
C ASP A 8 -31.67 -2.06 11.11
N LEU A 9 -30.73 -1.89 10.18
CA LEU A 9 -30.48 -0.62 9.52
C LEU A 9 -31.57 -0.26 8.50
N ASP A 10 -32.29 -1.23 7.94
CA ASP A 10 -33.43 -0.94 7.04
C ASP A 10 -34.61 -0.36 7.83
N ALA A 11 -34.87 -0.87 9.03
CA ALA A 11 -35.84 -0.26 9.94
C ALA A 11 -35.47 1.19 10.33
N LEU A 12 -34.18 1.53 10.29
CA LEU A 12 -33.66 2.89 10.50
C LEU A 12 -33.51 3.69 9.18
N GLY A 13 -33.89 3.10 8.04
CA GLY A 13 -33.88 3.73 6.72
C GLY A 13 -32.51 3.79 6.02
N VAL A 14 -31.46 3.16 6.56
CA VAL A 14 -30.12 3.19 5.94
C VAL A 14 -30.02 2.13 4.84
N ARG A 15 -29.90 2.57 3.59
CA ARG A 15 -29.79 1.69 2.42
C ARG A 15 -28.44 1.82 1.72
N LEU A 16 -27.81 0.68 1.47
CA LEU A 16 -26.53 0.59 0.75
C LEU A 16 -26.75 0.13 -0.70
N PRO A 17 -25.98 0.59 -1.69
CA PRO A 17 -26.14 0.12 -3.06
C PRO A 17 -25.71 -1.35 -3.17
N ARG A 18 -26.39 -2.11 -4.05
CA ARG A 18 -26.03 -3.51 -4.33
C ARG A 18 -24.80 -3.65 -5.21
N GLY A 19 -24.51 -2.65 -6.06
CA GLY A 19 -23.49 -2.73 -7.11
C GLY A 19 -22.13 -2.23 -6.69
N GLU A 20 -21.91 -0.92 -6.78
CA GLU A 20 -20.63 -0.31 -6.43
C GLU A 20 -20.76 0.36 -5.06
N VAL A 21 -19.91 -0.05 -4.13
CA VAL A 21 -19.83 0.53 -2.79
C VAL A 21 -18.52 1.30 -2.69
N SER A 22 -18.64 2.61 -2.53
CA SER A 22 -17.49 3.48 -2.28
C SER A 22 -16.99 3.38 -0.84
N MET A 23 -15.67 3.34 -0.71
CA MET A 23 -14.99 3.17 0.57
C MET A 23 -13.82 4.13 0.70
N VAL A 24 -13.58 4.58 1.93
CA VAL A 24 -12.35 5.26 2.35
C VAL A 24 -11.77 4.51 3.54
N ILE A 25 -10.48 4.18 3.47
CA ILE A 25 -9.75 3.50 4.56
C ILE A 25 -8.58 4.38 4.99
N ALA A 26 -8.55 4.75 6.27
CA ALA A 26 -7.36 5.36 6.87
C ALA A 26 -6.28 4.29 7.08
N GLN A 27 -5.04 4.59 6.74
CA GLN A 27 -3.88 3.78 7.10
C GLN A 27 -2.85 4.69 7.79
N PRO A 28 -3.11 5.16 9.03
CA PRO A 28 -2.19 6.06 9.73
C PRO A 28 -1.07 5.29 10.42
N HIS A 29 0.04 5.96 10.67
CA HIS A 29 1.07 5.44 11.57
C HIS A 29 0.68 5.74 13.01
N VAL A 30 0.65 4.71 13.85
CA VAL A 30 0.26 4.82 15.25
C VAL A 30 1.47 4.67 16.16
N VAL A 31 1.58 5.55 17.15
CA VAL A 31 2.61 5.49 18.18
C VAL A 31 1.91 5.45 19.52
N PHE A 32 2.15 4.37 20.28
CA PHE A 32 1.52 4.13 21.56
C PHE A 32 2.44 4.51 22.71
N VAL A 33 1.84 4.83 23.85
CA VAL A 33 2.54 4.64 25.13
C VAL A 33 2.79 3.13 25.32
N PRO A 34 3.96 2.73 25.83
CA PRO A 34 4.30 1.31 25.93
C PRO A 34 3.53 0.58 27.04
N GLN A 35 2.88 1.30 27.95
CA GLN A 35 2.08 0.74 29.04
C GLN A 35 0.60 0.66 28.69
N GLU A 36 -0.09 -0.30 29.29
CA GLU A 36 -1.54 -0.42 29.23
C GLU A 36 -2.20 0.87 29.76
N PRO A 37 -3.24 1.38 29.09
CA PRO A 37 -4.09 0.69 28.12
C PRO A 37 -3.66 0.88 26.66
N PHE A 38 -2.38 1.13 26.36
CA PHE A 38 -1.89 1.34 24.99
C PHE A 38 -2.59 2.51 24.27
N THR A 39 -2.72 3.64 24.97
CA THR A 39 -3.22 4.86 24.33
C THR A 39 -2.22 5.42 23.35
N TRP A 40 -2.68 6.30 22.46
CA TRP A 40 -1.78 7.16 21.70
C TRP A 40 -0.81 7.90 22.62
N ASP A 41 0.46 7.97 22.20
CA ASP A 41 1.44 8.87 22.81
C ASP A 41 0.85 10.29 22.86
N PRO A 42 0.83 10.95 24.04
CA PRO A 42 0.31 12.31 24.17
C PRO A 42 0.88 13.31 23.14
N ALA A 43 2.15 13.17 22.74
CA ALA A 43 2.79 14.02 21.74
C ALA A 43 2.20 13.82 20.32
N GLU A 44 1.63 12.66 20.05
CA GLU A 44 1.13 12.24 18.75
C GLU A 44 -0.39 12.39 18.61
N ARG A 45 -1.10 12.66 19.72
CA ARG A 45 -2.57 12.77 19.73
C ARG A 45 -3.12 13.82 18.77
N GLN A 46 -2.48 14.99 18.70
CA GLN A 46 -2.93 16.04 17.78
C GLN A 46 -2.81 15.61 16.31
N ARG A 47 -1.74 14.89 15.98
CA ARG A 47 -1.56 14.31 14.64
C ARG A 47 -2.63 13.24 14.38
N ALA A 48 -2.96 12.40 15.35
CA ALA A 48 -4.02 11.40 15.22
C ALA A 48 -5.39 12.04 14.92
N LEU A 49 -5.73 13.13 15.61
CA LEU A 49 -6.96 13.91 15.34
C LEU A 49 -6.94 14.54 13.94
N GLN A 50 -5.79 15.06 13.51
CA GLN A 50 -5.63 15.58 12.14
C GLN A 50 -5.80 14.48 11.08
N CYS A 51 -5.26 13.28 11.30
CA CYS A 51 -5.46 12.14 10.41
C CYS A 51 -6.95 11.77 10.30
N ILE A 52 -7.72 11.87 11.39
CA ILE A 52 -9.18 11.70 11.36
C ILE A 52 -9.82 12.75 10.45
N ASP A 53 -9.51 14.03 10.67
CA ASP A 53 -10.08 15.13 9.87
C ASP A 53 -9.78 14.98 8.38
N GLU A 54 -8.54 14.63 8.02
CA GLU A 54 -8.12 14.45 6.63
C GLU A 54 -8.81 13.25 5.97
N THR A 55 -8.97 12.14 6.69
CA THR A 55 -9.73 10.97 6.21
C THR A 55 -11.19 11.33 5.97
N LEU A 56 -11.81 12.01 6.94
CA LEU A 56 -13.20 12.47 6.84
C LEU A 56 -13.38 13.49 5.70
N ALA A 57 -12.36 14.32 5.41
CA ALA A 57 -12.36 15.24 4.28
C ALA A 57 -12.24 14.51 2.93
N VAL A 58 -11.44 13.45 2.82
CA VAL A 58 -11.41 12.59 1.62
C VAL A 58 -12.77 11.92 1.42
N SER A 59 -13.38 11.42 2.49
CA SER A 59 -14.71 10.81 2.49
C SER A 59 -15.79 11.77 1.99
N ARG A 60 -15.83 13.01 2.49
CA ARG A 60 -16.76 14.05 2.04
C ARG A 60 -16.56 14.47 0.58
N ARG A 61 -15.30 14.59 0.14
CA ARG A 61 -14.97 14.97 -1.26
C ARG A 61 -15.29 13.88 -2.27
N CYS A 62 -15.49 12.64 -1.83
CA CYS A 62 -15.78 11.49 -2.69
C CYS A 62 -14.74 11.32 -3.80
N ALA A 63 -13.45 11.29 -3.44
CA ALA A 63 -12.35 11.26 -4.41
C ALA A 63 -12.36 10.04 -5.36
N HIS A 64 -13.09 8.98 -5.00
CA HIS A 64 -13.36 7.79 -5.82
C HIS A 64 -14.39 8.03 -6.94
N GLY A 65 -15.04 9.20 -6.98
CA GLY A 65 -15.95 9.61 -8.06
C GLY A 65 -17.43 9.19 -7.89
N SER A 66 -17.81 8.59 -6.77
CA SER A 66 -19.22 8.31 -6.45
C SER A 66 -19.91 9.52 -5.78
N GLU A 67 -21.25 9.51 -5.74
CA GLU A 67 -22.08 10.54 -5.09
C GLU A 67 -21.75 10.75 -3.60
N LYS A 68 -21.45 9.67 -2.87
CA LYS A 68 -21.11 9.70 -1.44
C LYS A 68 -20.17 8.58 -1.09
N THR A 69 -19.44 8.69 0.01
CA THR A 69 -18.66 7.57 0.58
C THR A 69 -19.56 6.73 1.48
N HIS A 70 -19.81 5.46 1.13
CA HIS A 70 -20.71 4.59 1.91
C HIS A 70 -20.05 4.09 3.20
N PHE A 71 -18.77 3.71 3.14
CA PHE A 71 -18.00 3.28 4.30
C PHE A 71 -16.73 4.12 4.48
N THR A 72 -16.52 4.66 5.67
CA THR A 72 -15.21 5.19 6.10
C THR A 72 -14.68 4.32 7.22
N VAL A 73 -13.48 3.76 7.07
CA VAL A 73 -12.91 2.79 8.01
C VAL A 73 -11.61 3.32 8.61
N PHE A 74 -11.60 3.43 9.94
CA PHE A 74 -10.41 3.63 10.75
C PHE A 74 -10.02 2.28 11.37
N PRO A 75 -8.81 1.78 11.12
CA PRO A 75 -8.33 0.52 11.69
C PRO A 75 -8.36 0.49 13.22
N GLU A 76 -8.06 -0.66 13.78
CA GLU A 76 -7.89 -0.82 15.23
C GLU A 76 -6.91 0.22 15.81
N CYS A 77 -7.21 0.71 17.02
CA CYS A 77 -6.38 1.67 17.76
C CYS A 77 -6.10 3.00 17.05
N THR A 78 -6.83 3.32 15.98
CA THR A 78 -6.59 4.54 15.20
C THR A 78 -7.28 5.76 15.81
N VAL A 79 -8.42 5.58 16.47
CA VAL A 79 -9.21 6.67 17.05
C VAL A 79 -8.71 6.96 18.48
N PRO A 80 -8.16 8.17 18.77
CA PRO A 80 -7.55 8.48 20.06
C PRO A 80 -8.62 8.78 21.11
N GLY A 81 -9.02 7.76 21.86
CA GLY A 81 -9.94 7.82 22.98
C GLY A 81 -11.28 8.47 22.66
N LEU A 82 -11.84 9.13 23.68
CA LEU A 82 -13.12 9.82 23.56
C LEU A 82 -13.05 11.08 22.70
N ASP A 83 -11.88 11.73 22.62
CA ASP A 83 -11.69 12.92 21.79
C ASP A 83 -11.84 12.57 20.30
N GLY A 84 -11.21 11.47 19.86
CA GLY A 84 -11.38 10.94 18.52
C GLY A 84 -12.83 10.53 18.22
N VAL A 85 -13.48 9.83 19.15
CA VAL A 85 -14.91 9.46 19.03
C VAL A 85 -15.81 10.69 18.88
N ASN A 86 -15.60 11.71 19.72
CA ASN A 86 -16.35 12.96 19.67
C ASN A 86 -16.10 13.68 18.34
N ARG A 87 -14.86 13.66 17.83
CA ARG A 87 -14.49 14.28 16.55
C ARG A 87 -15.22 13.66 15.37
N ILE A 88 -15.26 12.33 15.28
CA ILE A 88 -16.00 11.60 14.23
C ILE A 88 -17.50 11.86 14.37
N THR A 89 -18.03 11.79 15.59
CA THR A 89 -19.46 12.01 15.86
C THR A 89 -19.91 13.41 15.41
N ALA A 90 -19.15 14.44 15.80
CA ALA A 90 -19.43 15.82 15.41
C ALA A 90 -19.36 16.01 13.89
N ALA A 91 -18.37 15.40 13.22
CA ALA A 91 -18.26 15.46 11.78
C ALA A 91 -19.44 14.81 11.05
N MET A 92 -19.92 13.65 11.54
CA MET A 92 -21.10 13.00 10.96
C MET A 92 -22.40 13.77 11.23
N GLN A 93 -22.53 14.43 12.38
CA GLN A 93 -23.69 15.26 12.72
C GLN A 93 -23.76 16.54 11.88
N ALA A 94 -22.64 16.98 11.29
CA ALA A 94 -22.62 18.17 10.44
C ALA A 94 -23.56 18.02 9.24
N ALA A 95 -24.23 19.11 8.86
CA ALA A 95 -25.27 19.09 7.82
C ALA A 95 -24.73 18.73 6.43
N ASP A 96 -23.44 19.02 6.17
CA ASP A 96 -22.74 18.70 4.92
C ASP A 96 -22.32 17.22 4.83
N TRP A 97 -22.38 16.46 5.93
CA TRP A 97 -22.05 15.03 5.89
C TRP A 97 -23.21 14.22 5.26
N PRO A 98 -22.95 13.37 4.25
CA PRO A 98 -24.01 12.62 3.56
C PRO A 98 -24.75 11.63 4.46
N THR A 99 -26.07 11.53 4.30
CA THR A 99 -26.91 10.53 4.98
C THR A 99 -26.73 9.14 4.40
N GLU A 100 -27.16 8.12 5.15
CA GLU A 100 -27.03 6.70 4.84
C GLU A 100 -25.58 6.30 4.57
N THR A 101 -24.69 6.77 5.45
CA THR A 101 -23.27 6.46 5.44
C THR A 101 -22.87 5.83 6.76
N VAL A 102 -21.85 4.97 6.69
CA VAL A 102 -21.33 4.23 7.84
C VAL A 102 -19.87 4.62 8.07
N VAL A 103 -19.52 4.86 9.32
CA VAL A 103 -18.13 4.99 9.76
C VAL A 103 -17.83 3.84 10.72
N ILE A 104 -16.69 3.19 10.56
CA ILE A 104 -16.20 2.14 11.46
C ILE A 104 -14.87 2.62 12.02
N GLY A 105 -14.71 2.62 13.34
CA GLY A 105 -13.46 3.09 13.95
C GLY A 105 -13.03 2.31 15.17
N GLY A 106 -11.83 1.74 15.09
CA GLY A 106 -11.16 1.14 16.23
C GLY A 106 -10.57 2.21 17.15
N VAL A 107 -11.00 2.21 18.41
CA VAL A 107 -10.53 3.13 19.44
C VAL A 107 -9.28 2.54 20.10
N ASP A 108 -8.33 3.40 20.47
CA ASP A 108 -7.23 2.98 21.35
C ASP A 108 -7.78 2.54 22.73
N GLY A 109 -6.92 1.98 23.58
CA GLY A 109 -7.43 1.35 24.79
C GLY A 109 -8.03 2.35 25.78
N LEU A 110 -9.24 2.03 26.21
CA LEU A 110 -10.01 2.82 27.16
C LEU A 110 -9.90 2.25 28.57
N THR A 111 -9.85 3.12 29.56
CA THR A 111 -10.13 2.74 30.95
C THR A 111 -11.61 2.34 31.12
N LYS A 112 -11.97 1.71 32.24
CA LYS A 112 -13.37 1.39 32.56
C LYS A 112 -14.23 2.66 32.60
N GLU A 113 -13.71 3.74 33.16
CA GLU A 113 -14.41 5.02 33.30
C GLU A 113 -14.69 5.61 31.92
N GLN A 114 -13.68 5.62 31.03
CA GLN A 114 -13.84 6.11 29.66
C GLN A 114 -14.80 5.23 28.85
N PHE A 115 -14.73 3.91 28.99
CA PHE A 115 -15.66 3.00 28.33
C PHE A 115 -17.09 3.20 28.81
N THR A 116 -17.28 3.43 30.12
CA THR A 116 -18.58 3.76 30.70
C THR A 116 -19.12 5.08 30.13
N GLU A 117 -18.27 6.11 30.07
CA GLU A 117 -18.64 7.39 29.46
C GLU A 117 -19.03 7.21 27.98
N LEU A 118 -18.26 6.44 27.22
CA LEU A 118 -18.52 6.16 25.80
C LEU A 118 -19.91 5.57 25.59
N VAL A 119 -20.26 4.49 26.30
CA VAL A 119 -21.54 3.79 26.07
C VAL A 119 -22.75 4.54 26.61
N GLN A 120 -22.54 5.57 27.45
CA GLN A 120 -23.59 6.44 27.97
C GLN A 120 -23.83 7.68 27.10
N LYS A 121 -23.05 7.88 26.03
CA LYS A 121 -23.27 8.99 25.09
C LYS A 121 -24.66 8.89 24.41
N PRO A 122 -25.27 10.02 24.04
CA PRO A 122 -26.56 10.02 23.33
C PRO A 122 -26.49 9.20 22.04
N ASN A 123 -27.55 8.44 21.75
CA ASN A 123 -27.68 7.57 20.57
C ASN A 123 -26.55 6.54 20.43
N THR A 124 -25.87 6.20 21.55
CA THR A 124 -24.90 5.12 21.60
C THR A 124 -25.52 3.86 22.19
N MET A 125 -25.34 2.76 21.49
CA MET A 125 -25.84 1.44 21.85
C MET A 125 -24.66 0.51 22.14
N PHE A 126 -24.84 -0.38 23.10
CA PHE A 126 -23.91 -1.46 23.40
C PHE A 126 -24.70 -2.67 23.90
N ASP A 127 -24.14 -3.87 23.81
CA ASP A 127 -24.82 -5.08 24.33
C ASP A 127 -24.71 -5.10 25.85
N ALA A 128 -25.68 -4.48 26.52
CA ALA A 128 -25.78 -4.46 27.97
C ALA A 128 -26.07 -5.84 28.59
N VAL A 129 -26.38 -6.88 27.79
CA VAL A 129 -26.57 -8.24 28.31
C VAL A 129 -25.24 -8.98 28.33
N GLY A 130 -24.55 -9.05 27.19
CA GLY A 130 -23.26 -9.71 27.05
C GLY A 130 -22.11 -8.92 27.69
N ASN A 131 -22.11 -7.60 27.54
CA ASN A 131 -21.03 -6.69 27.95
C ASN A 131 -21.45 -5.70 29.05
N ARG A 132 -22.15 -6.21 30.06
CA ARG A 132 -22.50 -5.47 31.29
C ARG A 132 -21.32 -4.68 31.85
N LEU A 133 -21.54 -3.42 32.20
CA LEU A 133 -20.50 -2.54 32.74
C LEU A 133 -19.92 -3.04 34.06
N GLU A 134 -20.71 -3.77 34.85
CA GLU A 134 -20.28 -4.38 36.11
C GLU A 134 -19.25 -5.51 35.88
N ARG A 135 -19.20 -6.10 34.69
CA ARG A 135 -18.21 -7.14 34.34
C ARG A 135 -16.83 -6.57 34.05
N VAL A 136 -16.76 -5.32 33.58
CA VAL A 136 -15.48 -4.64 33.36
C VAL A 136 -14.87 -4.32 34.73
N GLN A 137 -13.72 -4.91 35.04
CA GLN A 137 -13.05 -4.66 36.31
C GLN A 137 -12.24 -3.36 36.26
N ALA A 138 -11.98 -2.74 37.42
CA ALA A 138 -11.24 -1.48 37.49
C ALA A 138 -9.78 -1.60 36.98
N TYR A 139 -9.19 -2.79 37.11
CA TYR A 139 -7.85 -3.10 36.59
C TYR A 139 -7.87 -3.59 35.14
N GLN A 140 -9.01 -3.47 34.45
CA GLN A 140 -9.13 -3.84 33.04
C GLN A 140 -9.23 -2.61 32.15
N TRP A 141 -8.68 -2.75 30.94
CA TRP A 141 -8.85 -1.79 29.87
C TRP A 141 -9.67 -2.41 28.73
N VAL A 142 -10.23 -1.58 27.86
CA VAL A 142 -11.13 -2.00 26.79
C VAL A 142 -10.58 -1.55 25.45
N ASN A 143 -10.24 -2.51 24.58
CA ASN A 143 -10.10 -2.29 23.15
C ASN A 143 -11.49 -2.45 22.51
N CYS A 144 -11.96 -1.49 21.72
CA CYS A 144 -13.29 -1.58 21.10
C CYS A 144 -13.35 -0.91 19.73
N VAL A 145 -14.35 -1.33 18.94
CA VAL A 145 -14.75 -0.67 17.71
C VAL A 145 -16.07 0.04 17.95
N VAL A 146 -16.18 1.23 17.37
CA VAL A 146 -17.44 1.96 17.27
C VAL A 146 -17.86 1.98 15.80
N THR A 147 -19.09 1.58 15.54
CA THR A 147 -19.72 1.72 14.22
C THR A 147 -20.73 2.86 14.33
N TRP A 148 -20.62 3.87 13.49
CA TRP A 148 -21.59 4.95 13.37
C TRP A 148 -22.40 4.80 12.09
N ALA A 149 -23.68 5.13 12.14
CA ALA A 149 -24.52 5.29 10.95
C ALA A 149 -25.21 6.66 11.00
N LYS A 150 -25.12 7.42 9.90
CA LYS A 150 -25.97 8.60 9.70
C LYS A 150 -27.26 8.17 8.99
N LEU A 151 -28.39 8.36 9.64
CA LEU A 151 -29.70 7.97 9.12
C LEU A 151 -30.17 8.96 8.04
N PRO A 152 -31.20 8.60 7.23
CA PRO A 152 -31.86 9.56 6.33
C PRO A 152 -32.41 10.81 7.03
N THR A 153 -32.77 10.68 8.32
CA THR A 153 -33.22 11.80 9.16
C THR A 153 -32.12 12.81 9.48
N GLY A 154 -30.85 12.46 9.21
CA GLY A 154 -29.67 13.22 9.60
C GLY A 154 -29.15 12.89 11.00
N GLU A 155 -29.91 12.12 11.80
CA GLU A 155 -29.46 11.64 13.10
C GLU A 155 -28.30 10.65 12.97
N VAL A 156 -27.42 10.65 13.97
CA VAL A 156 -26.28 9.75 14.05
C VAL A 156 -26.49 8.80 15.22
N TYR A 157 -26.42 7.50 14.94
CA TYR A 157 -26.42 6.43 15.93
C TYR A 157 -25.07 5.72 15.93
N SER A 158 -24.67 5.19 17.08
CA SER A 158 -23.41 4.47 17.23
C SER A 158 -23.59 3.17 18.00
N TRP A 159 -22.77 2.16 17.67
CA TRP A 159 -22.75 0.85 18.33
C TRP A 159 -21.33 0.51 18.76
N VAL A 160 -21.15 0.17 20.03
CA VAL A 160 -19.84 -0.08 20.64
C VAL A 160 -19.66 -1.58 20.86
N GLN A 161 -18.62 -2.16 20.25
CA GLN A 161 -18.27 -3.57 20.37
C GLN A 161 -16.87 -3.72 20.96
N PRO A 162 -16.72 -4.21 22.20
CA PRO A 162 -15.43 -4.60 22.75
C PRO A 162 -14.81 -5.77 21.97
N LYS A 163 -13.49 -5.74 21.82
CA LYS A 163 -12.69 -6.79 21.19
C LYS A 163 -12.84 -8.11 21.95
N LEU A 164 -12.99 -9.22 21.23
CA LEU A 164 -13.37 -10.51 21.81
C LEU A 164 -12.15 -11.33 22.24
N SER A 165 -11.07 -11.22 21.44
CA SER A 165 -9.85 -12.01 21.59
C SER A 165 -8.63 -11.09 21.62
N PRO A 166 -7.90 -11.03 22.74
CA PRO A 166 -6.66 -10.27 22.79
C PRO A 166 -5.60 -10.88 21.88
N ALA A 167 -4.82 -10.02 21.23
CA ALA A 167 -3.57 -10.38 20.59
C ALA A 167 -2.49 -10.72 21.62
N TRP A 168 -1.39 -11.32 21.17
CA TRP A 168 -0.28 -11.67 22.07
C TRP A 168 0.25 -10.48 22.88
N VAL A 169 0.44 -9.33 22.24
CA VAL A 169 0.90 -8.09 22.90
C VAL A 169 -0.08 -7.60 23.97
N GLU A 170 -1.38 -7.86 23.80
CA GLU A 170 -2.42 -7.47 24.76
C GLU A 170 -2.59 -8.50 25.90
N LEU A 171 -2.03 -9.70 25.73
CA LEU A 171 -1.93 -10.72 26.77
C LEU A 171 -0.63 -10.59 27.58
N ASP A 172 0.44 -10.10 26.97
CA ASP A 172 1.76 -9.91 27.55
C ASP A 172 1.85 -8.56 28.29
N VAL A 173 1.01 -8.43 29.33
CA VAL A 173 0.74 -7.18 30.06
C VAL A 173 1.08 -7.31 31.54
N ASN A 174 1.51 -6.20 32.16
CA ASN A 174 1.96 -6.18 33.56
C ASN A 174 0.96 -5.55 34.53
N TYR A 175 0.19 -4.53 34.09
CA TYR A 175 -0.61 -3.70 34.99
C TYR A 175 -2.11 -3.87 34.82
N MET A 176 -2.59 -3.92 33.57
CA MET A 176 -4.01 -4.01 33.26
C MET A 176 -4.29 -5.09 32.23
N SER A 177 -5.23 -5.99 32.54
CA SER A 177 -5.67 -7.01 31.57
C SER A 177 -6.70 -6.42 30.61
N MET A 178 -6.74 -6.89 29.35
CA MET A 178 -7.79 -6.49 28.43
C MET A 178 -9.12 -7.16 28.81
N TYR A 179 -10.19 -6.37 28.91
CA TYR A 179 -11.55 -6.88 28.97
C TYR A 179 -11.92 -7.53 27.63
N ARG A 180 -12.51 -8.73 27.69
CA ARG A 180 -12.93 -9.48 26.50
C ARG A 180 -14.42 -9.28 26.26
N GLY A 181 -14.75 -8.84 25.06
CA GLY A 181 -16.13 -8.73 24.59
C GLY A 181 -16.83 -10.08 24.50
N HIS A 182 -18.15 -10.04 24.56
CA HIS A 182 -19.02 -11.22 24.51
C HIS A 182 -20.07 -11.16 23.40
N SER A 183 -19.98 -10.20 22.48
CA SER A 183 -20.95 -10.03 21.41
C SER A 183 -20.34 -9.50 20.12
N ILE A 184 -20.89 -9.92 18.98
CA ILE A 184 -20.60 -9.38 17.65
C ILE A 184 -21.88 -8.74 17.11
N TYR A 185 -21.79 -7.51 16.62
CA TYR A 185 -22.90 -6.88 15.90
C TYR A 185 -22.96 -7.34 14.44
N VAL A 186 -24.18 -7.68 14.00
CA VAL A 186 -24.52 -7.87 12.60
C VAL A 186 -25.52 -6.81 12.18
N PHE A 187 -25.07 -5.93 11.32
CA PHE A 187 -25.88 -4.87 10.72
C PHE A 187 -26.56 -5.43 9.48
N LYS A 188 -27.88 -5.35 9.41
CA LYS A 188 -28.69 -5.86 8.30
C LYS A 188 -29.53 -4.76 7.68
N GLY A 189 -29.78 -4.87 6.38
CA GLY A 189 -30.75 -4.01 5.72
C GLY A 189 -31.09 -4.49 4.31
N ILE A 190 -31.73 -3.62 3.53
CA ILE A 190 -32.10 -3.88 2.14
C ILE A 190 -31.33 -2.91 1.24
N HIS A 191 -30.88 -3.41 0.09
CA HIS A 191 -30.18 -2.57 -0.87
C HIS A 191 -31.06 -1.45 -1.43
N SER A 192 -30.47 -0.28 -1.70
CA SER A 192 -31.23 0.90 -2.18
C SER A 192 -31.84 0.70 -3.57
N ASN A 193 -31.22 -0.13 -4.40
CA ASN A 193 -31.58 -0.34 -5.80
C ASN A 193 -32.06 -1.77 -6.10
N ALA A 194 -32.33 -2.58 -5.08
CA ALA A 194 -32.86 -3.92 -5.21
C ALA A 194 -33.49 -4.39 -3.90
N ASP A 195 -34.58 -5.15 -3.97
CA ASP A 195 -35.17 -5.84 -2.81
C ASP A 195 -34.33 -7.07 -2.38
N ALA A 196 -33.03 -6.86 -2.22
CA ALA A 196 -32.06 -7.88 -1.82
C ALA A 196 -31.47 -7.50 -0.45
N PRO A 197 -31.41 -8.43 0.50
CA PRO A 197 -30.85 -8.16 1.82
C PRO A 197 -29.33 -8.02 1.76
N TYR A 198 -28.78 -7.15 2.60
CA TYR A 198 -27.36 -7.10 2.90
C TYR A 198 -27.12 -7.34 4.39
N GLN A 199 -25.94 -7.86 4.72
CA GLN A 199 -25.45 -7.89 6.09
C GLN A 199 -23.97 -7.54 6.15
N PHE A 200 -23.54 -6.82 7.19
CA PHE A 200 -22.13 -6.64 7.48
C PHE A 200 -21.82 -6.74 8.97
N ALA A 201 -20.55 -7.04 9.27
CA ALA A 201 -20.02 -7.11 10.62
C ALA A 201 -18.57 -6.62 10.64
N THR A 202 -18.05 -6.32 11.83
CA THR A 202 -16.65 -5.94 12.04
C THR A 202 -15.99 -6.81 13.09
N LEU A 203 -14.77 -7.25 12.82
CA LEU A 203 -13.87 -7.93 13.74
C LEU A 203 -12.62 -7.07 13.95
N LEU A 204 -12.05 -7.12 15.15
CA LEU A 204 -10.83 -6.37 15.48
C LEU A 204 -9.60 -7.27 15.48
N CYS A 205 -8.70 -7.06 14.53
CA CYS A 205 -7.39 -7.71 14.40
C CYS A 205 -7.39 -9.19 14.76
N PHE A 206 -7.01 -9.52 15.99
CA PHE A 206 -6.86 -10.90 16.43
C PHE A 206 -8.19 -11.64 16.54
N ASP A 207 -9.33 -10.96 16.62
CA ASP A 207 -10.66 -11.59 16.50
C ASP A 207 -10.78 -12.45 15.23
N TRP A 208 -10.08 -12.08 14.14
CA TRP A 208 -10.07 -12.84 12.90
C TRP A 208 -9.56 -14.29 13.05
N ILE A 209 -8.59 -14.52 13.92
CA ILE A 209 -7.98 -15.85 14.16
C ILE A 209 -8.18 -16.38 15.58
N GLY A 210 -8.58 -15.51 16.50
CA GLY A 210 -8.81 -15.81 17.90
C GLY A 210 -10.00 -16.73 18.07
N SER A 211 -9.91 -17.60 19.07
CA SER A 211 -10.93 -18.59 19.38
C SER A 211 -11.31 -18.57 20.85
N THR A 212 -12.54 -19.00 21.11
CA THR A 212 -13.07 -19.29 22.44
C THR A 212 -13.98 -20.49 22.32
N GLU A 213 -13.93 -21.41 23.30
CA GLU A 213 -14.72 -22.65 23.28
C GLU A 213 -14.53 -23.45 21.97
N ALA A 214 -13.27 -23.53 21.50
CA ALA A 214 -12.87 -24.18 20.25
C ALA A 214 -13.50 -23.63 18.95
N LYS A 215 -14.15 -22.46 19.01
CA LYS A 215 -14.68 -21.74 17.85
C LYS A 215 -14.02 -20.39 17.66
N ARG A 216 -13.73 -20.02 16.43
CA ARG A 216 -13.22 -18.70 16.05
C ARG A 216 -14.32 -17.65 16.14
N MET A 217 -13.96 -16.37 16.25
CA MET A 217 -14.98 -15.31 16.36
C MET A 217 -15.85 -15.20 15.09
N TRP A 218 -15.26 -15.40 13.90
CA TRP A 218 -16.06 -15.44 12.67
C TRP A 218 -16.96 -16.69 12.61
N GLU A 219 -16.59 -17.81 13.23
CA GLU A 219 -17.43 -19.01 13.31
C GLU A 219 -18.67 -18.72 14.20
N TRP A 220 -18.48 -18.03 15.34
CA TRP A 220 -19.58 -17.54 16.18
C TRP A 220 -20.53 -16.61 15.43
N LEU A 221 -19.98 -15.68 14.65
CA LEU A 221 -20.73 -14.79 13.77
C LEU A 221 -21.62 -15.58 12.79
N LEU A 222 -21.03 -16.56 12.09
CA LEU A 222 -21.76 -17.35 11.10
C LEU A 222 -22.80 -18.28 11.72
N ASP A 223 -22.54 -18.86 12.90
CA ASP A 223 -23.52 -19.63 13.65
C ASP A 223 -24.76 -18.80 14.00
N GLY A 224 -24.57 -17.55 14.42
CA GLY A 224 -25.67 -16.64 14.73
C GLY A 224 -26.53 -16.34 13.50
N ILE A 225 -25.89 -16.00 12.38
CA ILE A 225 -26.60 -15.76 11.11
C ILE A 225 -27.31 -17.03 10.62
N ALA A 226 -26.64 -18.18 10.68
CA ALA A 226 -27.18 -19.47 10.26
C ALA A 226 -28.41 -19.88 11.08
N THR A 227 -28.38 -19.63 12.40
CA THR A 227 -29.50 -19.91 13.31
C THR A 227 -30.73 -19.10 12.90
N ARG A 228 -30.57 -17.79 12.65
CA ARG A 228 -31.68 -16.95 12.16
C ARG A 228 -32.16 -17.38 10.78
N ALA A 229 -31.25 -17.64 9.85
CA ALA A 229 -31.61 -18.13 8.52
C ALA A 229 -32.46 -19.42 8.62
N GLY A 230 -32.13 -20.30 9.57
CA GLY A 230 -32.92 -21.48 9.94
C GLY A 230 -34.33 -21.16 10.41
N GLN A 231 -34.48 -20.18 11.31
CA GLN A 231 -35.77 -19.72 11.81
C GLN A 231 -36.66 -19.12 10.70
N LEU A 232 -36.04 -18.47 9.71
CA LEU A 232 -36.72 -17.92 8.53
C LEU A 232 -36.98 -18.98 7.44
N GLY A 233 -36.50 -20.21 7.61
CA GLY A 233 -36.66 -21.29 6.64
C GLY A 233 -35.81 -21.15 5.37
N GLY A 234 -34.73 -20.35 5.41
CA GLY A 234 -33.94 -20.02 4.22
C GLY A 234 -32.44 -19.88 4.46
N THR A 235 -31.81 -19.08 3.61
CA THR A 235 -30.41 -18.65 3.69
C THR A 235 -30.34 -17.12 3.85
N LEU A 236 -29.26 -16.62 4.43
CA LEU A 236 -29.01 -15.19 4.55
C LEU A 236 -27.58 -14.85 4.05
N PRO A 237 -27.37 -13.70 3.39
CA PRO A 237 -26.04 -13.33 2.93
C PRO A 237 -25.22 -12.68 4.04
N LEU A 238 -23.91 -12.91 4.07
CA LEU A 238 -22.96 -11.98 4.69
C LEU A 238 -22.30 -11.20 3.55
N THR A 239 -22.65 -9.94 3.39
CA THR A 239 -22.23 -9.12 2.23
C THR A 239 -20.83 -8.54 2.43
N TRP A 240 -20.56 -8.02 3.63
CA TRP A 240 -19.27 -7.43 3.97
C TRP A 240 -18.78 -7.93 5.32
N LEU A 241 -17.49 -8.25 5.40
CA LEU A 241 -16.83 -8.48 6.68
C LEU A 241 -15.62 -7.56 6.76
N PHE A 242 -15.61 -6.67 7.74
CA PHE A 242 -14.48 -5.79 7.99
C PHE A 242 -13.58 -6.40 9.07
N VAL A 243 -12.28 -6.43 8.80
CA VAL A 243 -11.25 -6.74 9.78
C VAL A 243 -10.40 -5.49 9.94
N ALA A 244 -10.77 -4.68 10.94
CA ALA A 244 -10.03 -3.47 11.31
C ALA A 244 -8.89 -3.88 12.24
N GLN A 245 -7.65 -3.55 11.89
CA GLN A 245 -6.50 -4.19 12.52
C GLN A 245 -5.31 -3.27 12.79
N CYS A 246 -4.61 -3.55 13.89
CA CYS A 246 -3.29 -3.06 14.22
C CYS A 246 -2.33 -4.26 14.18
N ASN A 247 -2.22 -4.88 13.00
CA ASN A 247 -1.53 -6.16 12.83
C ASN A 247 -0.13 -5.95 12.22
N PRO A 248 0.96 -6.23 12.96
CA PRO A 248 2.31 -6.10 12.43
C PRO A 248 2.63 -7.10 11.33
N ALA A 249 1.90 -8.23 11.25
CA ALA A 249 2.12 -9.27 10.26
C ALA A 249 0.81 -9.63 9.53
N PRO A 250 0.22 -8.67 8.77
CA PRO A 250 -1.09 -8.84 8.14
C PRO A 250 -1.08 -9.88 7.01
N SER A 251 0.09 -10.34 6.57
CA SER A 251 0.25 -11.41 5.57
C SER A 251 0.73 -12.72 6.17
N HIS A 252 0.85 -12.83 7.50
CA HIS A 252 1.32 -14.05 8.13
C HIS A 252 0.41 -15.24 7.78
N ALA A 253 1.01 -16.42 7.60
CA ALA A 253 0.29 -17.59 7.11
C ALA A 253 -0.86 -18.03 8.03
N SER A 254 -0.68 -17.95 9.35
CA SER A 254 -1.76 -18.24 10.31
C SER A 254 -2.96 -17.31 10.16
N PHE A 255 -2.73 -16.06 9.74
CA PHE A 255 -3.77 -15.06 9.56
C PHE A 255 -4.49 -15.23 8.21
N MET A 256 -3.73 -15.38 7.11
CA MET A 256 -4.29 -15.52 5.76
C MET A 256 -4.93 -16.89 5.51
N SER A 257 -4.45 -17.96 6.16
CA SER A 257 -5.03 -19.31 6.02
C SER A 257 -6.49 -19.42 6.48
N GLN A 258 -6.99 -18.42 7.22
CA GLN A 258 -8.38 -18.37 7.67
C GLN A 258 -9.37 -17.97 6.58
N VAL A 259 -8.90 -17.36 5.48
CA VAL A 259 -9.76 -16.95 4.36
C VAL A 259 -10.44 -18.16 3.72
N GLY A 260 -9.71 -19.26 3.49
CA GLY A 260 -10.25 -20.50 2.93
C GLY A 260 -11.45 -21.05 3.71
N PRO A 261 -11.27 -21.41 5.00
CA PRO A 261 -12.36 -21.84 5.87
C PRO A 261 -13.51 -20.82 5.98
N PHE A 262 -13.19 -19.52 6.01
CA PHE A 262 -14.22 -18.47 6.04
C PHE A 262 -15.07 -18.42 4.76
N PHE A 263 -14.57 -18.83 3.59
CA PHE A 263 -15.38 -18.88 2.36
C PHE A 263 -15.96 -20.26 2.06
N ASP A 264 -15.59 -21.30 2.82
CA ASP A 264 -16.05 -22.68 2.61
C ASP A 264 -17.57 -22.82 2.92
N PRO A 265 -18.43 -23.00 1.89
CA PRO A 265 -19.88 -23.03 2.08
C PRO A 265 -20.36 -24.27 2.85
N THR A 266 -19.53 -25.32 2.99
CA THR A 266 -19.95 -26.59 3.60
C THR A 266 -20.13 -26.50 5.12
N GLN A 267 -19.40 -25.58 5.77
CA GLN A 267 -19.43 -25.43 7.23
C GLN A 267 -20.68 -24.68 7.71
N TYR A 268 -21.15 -23.70 6.93
CA TYR A 268 -22.31 -22.85 7.24
C TYR A 268 -23.22 -22.69 6.02
N PRO A 269 -23.94 -23.76 5.61
CA PRO A 269 -24.70 -23.76 4.35
C PRO A 269 -25.89 -22.79 4.33
N ARG A 270 -26.31 -22.29 5.50
CA ARG A 270 -27.37 -21.28 5.63
C ARG A 270 -26.88 -19.84 5.51
N VAL A 271 -25.56 -19.63 5.39
CA VAL A 271 -24.97 -18.30 5.24
C VAL A 271 -24.24 -18.21 3.91
N THR A 272 -24.78 -17.43 2.98
CA THR A 272 -24.19 -17.21 1.66
C THR A 272 -22.97 -16.30 1.80
N ARG A 273 -21.81 -16.80 1.36
CA ARG A 273 -20.51 -16.12 1.47
C ARG A 273 -19.70 -16.07 0.18
N ASP A 274 -20.13 -16.76 -0.87
CA ASP A 274 -19.44 -16.73 -2.16
C ASP A 274 -19.41 -15.32 -2.79
N GLU A 275 -20.33 -14.46 -2.37
CA GLU A 275 -20.42 -13.05 -2.76
C GLU A 275 -19.93 -12.08 -1.67
N THR A 276 -19.35 -12.55 -0.56
CA THR A 276 -18.83 -11.67 0.50
C THR A 276 -17.60 -10.91 0.02
N CYS A 277 -17.55 -9.62 0.34
CA CYS A 277 -16.34 -8.81 0.30
C CYS A 277 -15.68 -8.75 1.68
N LEU A 278 -14.52 -9.38 1.82
CA LEU A 278 -13.71 -9.34 3.04
C LEU A 278 -12.72 -8.17 2.95
N VAL A 279 -12.90 -7.16 3.81
CA VAL A 279 -12.12 -5.92 3.82
C VAL A 279 -11.14 -5.95 4.99
N MET A 280 -9.84 -5.99 4.69
CA MET A 280 -8.75 -5.91 5.66
C MET A 280 -8.26 -4.46 5.72
N ALA A 281 -8.42 -3.77 6.85
CA ALA A 281 -7.98 -2.39 7.02
C ALA A 281 -6.92 -2.32 8.12
N ASN A 282 -5.68 -2.02 7.77
CA ASN A 282 -4.55 -2.01 8.72
C ASN A 282 -3.96 -0.62 8.91
N ILE A 283 -3.27 -0.42 10.03
CA ILE A 283 -2.43 0.78 10.25
C ILE A 283 -1.17 0.75 9.36
N ALA A 284 -0.47 1.87 9.24
CA ALA A 284 0.81 1.98 8.55
C ALA A 284 1.99 1.54 9.42
N GLY A 285 3.05 1.04 8.80
CA GLY A 285 4.28 0.68 9.51
C GLY A 285 5.31 1.80 9.63
N LYS A 286 5.07 2.96 8.99
CA LYS A 286 5.90 4.17 9.16
C LYS A 286 5.08 5.45 8.92
N GLY A 287 5.56 6.58 9.45
CA GLY A 287 4.87 7.88 9.47
C GLY A 287 4.63 8.58 8.13
N SER A 288 5.25 8.11 7.04
CA SER A 288 5.12 8.66 5.69
C SER A 288 4.89 7.53 4.67
N PRO A 289 4.47 7.83 3.43
CA PRO A 289 4.41 6.82 2.37
C PRO A 289 5.76 6.10 2.17
N GLY A 290 5.69 4.81 1.85
CA GLY A 290 6.80 3.97 1.40
C GLY A 290 6.84 2.56 1.99
N MET A 291 7.96 1.86 1.78
CA MET A 291 8.11 0.47 2.17
C MET A 291 8.31 0.26 3.68
N THR A 292 7.80 -0.86 4.18
CA THR A 292 8.01 -1.41 5.54
C THR A 292 7.77 -2.92 5.51
N GLU A 293 8.41 -3.66 6.41
CA GLU A 293 8.21 -5.10 6.60
C GLU A 293 6.99 -5.43 7.47
N LYS A 294 6.58 -4.49 8.33
CA LYS A 294 5.46 -4.64 9.26
C LYS A 294 4.32 -3.69 8.91
N PHE A 295 3.10 -4.11 9.23
CA PHE A 295 1.86 -3.36 9.03
C PHE A 295 1.59 -3.02 7.55
N GLY A 296 0.61 -2.14 7.29
CA GLY A 296 0.11 -1.82 5.97
C GLY A 296 -0.69 -2.98 5.35
N GLN A 297 -0.67 -3.07 4.02
CA GLN A 297 -1.28 -4.18 3.28
C GLN A 297 -2.79 -4.31 3.52
N SER A 298 -3.47 -3.16 3.66
CA SER A 298 -4.92 -3.12 3.56
C SER A 298 -5.36 -3.77 2.23
N ALA A 299 -6.49 -4.48 2.22
CA ALA A 299 -6.89 -5.28 1.07
C ALA A 299 -8.40 -5.53 1.01
N VAL A 300 -8.87 -5.88 -0.19
CA VAL A 300 -10.21 -6.44 -0.41
C VAL A 300 -10.07 -7.83 -1.02
N ILE A 301 -10.65 -8.82 -0.33
CA ILE A 301 -10.58 -10.24 -0.70
C ILE A 301 -11.98 -10.74 -1.06
N VAL A 302 -12.09 -11.36 -2.23
CA VAL A 302 -13.34 -11.94 -2.75
C VAL A 302 -13.08 -13.31 -3.40
N THR A 303 -14.13 -14.10 -3.61
CA THR A 303 -14.03 -15.35 -4.39
C THR A 303 -13.75 -15.05 -5.87
N GLN A 304 -13.17 -16.03 -6.59
CA GLN A 304 -12.66 -15.81 -7.95
C GLN A 304 -13.70 -15.82 -9.06
N SER A 305 -14.86 -16.44 -8.82
CA SER A 305 -15.78 -16.85 -9.89
C SER A 305 -16.22 -15.69 -10.78
N ARG A 306 -16.32 -14.48 -10.21
CA ARG A 306 -16.82 -13.25 -10.85
C ARG A 306 -15.76 -12.25 -11.27
N PHE A 307 -14.48 -12.45 -10.93
CA PHE A 307 -13.46 -11.41 -11.09
C PHE A 307 -12.24 -11.87 -11.87
N SER A 308 -11.73 -10.96 -12.69
CA SER A 308 -10.47 -11.09 -13.40
C SER A 308 -9.30 -10.91 -12.44
N ARG A 309 -8.19 -11.61 -12.72
CA ARG A 309 -6.90 -11.36 -12.08
C ARG A 309 -6.14 -10.42 -13.01
N PRO A 310 -6.03 -9.11 -12.71
CA PRO A 310 -5.19 -8.23 -13.52
C PRO A 310 -3.73 -8.70 -13.46
N GLU A 311 -2.88 -8.31 -14.40
CA GLU A 311 -1.43 -8.55 -14.27
C GLU A 311 -0.85 -7.57 -13.25
N CYS A 312 -1.06 -6.27 -13.47
CA CYS A 312 -0.63 -5.19 -12.59
C CYS A 312 -1.60 -4.01 -12.69
N MET A 313 -2.16 -3.57 -11.57
CA MET A 313 -3.06 -2.41 -11.52
C MET A 313 -2.38 -1.21 -10.88
N PRO A 314 -2.77 0.04 -11.20
CA PRO A 314 -2.43 1.17 -10.36
C PRO A 314 -2.94 0.96 -8.92
N THR A 315 -2.16 1.44 -7.95
CA THR A 315 -2.47 1.53 -6.50
C THR A 315 -2.46 0.20 -5.73
N TYR A 316 -2.98 -0.89 -6.32
CA TYR A 316 -3.04 -2.21 -5.68
C TYR A 316 -2.46 -3.33 -6.56
N GLY A 317 -1.99 -4.40 -5.93
CA GLY A 317 -1.53 -5.65 -6.56
C GLY A 317 -2.43 -6.85 -6.21
N ASN A 318 -2.09 -8.03 -6.73
CA ASN A 318 -2.94 -9.23 -6.64
C ASN A 318 -2.73 -10.13 -5.40
N GLY A 319 -2.10 -9.65 -4.33
CA GLY A 319 -1.98 -10.43 -3.10
C GLY A 319 -1.29 -11.79 -3.19
N GLY A 320 -0.68 -12.13 -4.33
CA GLY A 320 0.09 -13.37 -4.48
C GLY A 320 1.45 -13.28 -3.79
N ARG A 321 2.33 -14.23 -4.13
CA ARG A 321 3.72 -14.28 -3.64
C ARG A 321 4.45 -12.91 -3.55
N PRO A 322 4.35 -11.98 -4.51
CA PRO A 322 5.09 -10.72 -4.40
C PRO A 322 4.60 -9.78 -3.30
N GLN A 323 3.32 -9.83 -2.95
CA GLN A 323 2.73 -8.95 -1.93
C GLN A 323 2.58 -9.66 -0.58
N ARG A 324 2.22 -10.95 -0.56
CA ARG A 324 1.98 -11.72 0.69
C ARG A 324 3.12 -12.65 1.10
N GLY A 325 4.14 -12.84 0.26
CA GLY A 325 5.24 -13.78 0.52
C GLY A 325 4.90 -15.26 0.26
N GLY A 326 3.65 -15.57 -0.14
CA GLY A 326 3.21 -16.91 -0.52
C GLY A 326 1.88 -16.89 -1.28
N ASP A 327 1.45 -18.07 -1.73
CA ASP A 327 0.26 -18.23 -2.58
C ASP A 327 -0.96 -18.76 -1.79
N ILE A 328 -1.03 -18.44 -0.49
CA ILE A 328 -2.11 -18.89 0.41
C ILE A 328 -3.51 -18.50 -0.11
N LEU A 329 -3.58 -17.41 -0.86
CA LEU A 329 -4.81 -16.88 -1.44
C LEU A 329 -4.94 -17.14 -2.95
N GLU A 330 -4.24 -18.13 -3.49
CA GLU A 330 -4.27 -18.46 -4.93
C GLU A 330 -5.67 -18.73 -5.49
N ASN A 331 -6.61 -19.13 -4.63
CA ASN A 331 -8.01 -19.44 -4.94
C ASN A 331 -8.97 -18.26 -4.66
N PHE A 332 -8.42 -17.07 -4.41
CA PHE A 332 -9.17 -15.84 -4.18
C PHE A 332 -8.73 -14.74 -5.16
N ARG A 333 -9.44 -13.62 -5.15
CA ARG A 333 -8.91 -12.34 -5.65
C ARG A 333 -8.61 -11.48 -4.45
N ASP A 334 -7.34 -11.11 -4.33
CA ASP A 334 -6.82 -10.32 -3.22
C ASP A 334 -6.29 -9.00 -3.80
N ALA A 335 -7.10 -7.96 -3.72
CA ALA A 335 -6.71 -6.61 -4.13
C ALA A 335 -6.00 -5.92 -2.96
N VAL A 336 -4.67 -6.07 -2.90
CA VAL A 336 -3.83 -5.54 -1.81
C VAL A 336 -3.25 -4.19 -2.19
N PHE A 337 -3.50 -3.16 -1.38
CA PHE A 337 -2.89 -1.85 -1.56
C PHE A 337 -1.37 -1.92 -1.36
N ARG A 338 -0.60 -1.36 -2.31
CA ARG A 338 0.87 -1.44 -2.26
C ARG A 338 1.50 -0.54 -1.20
N GLU A 339 0.83 0.56 -0.88
CA GLU A 339 1.32 1.47 0.14
C GLU A 339 1.21 0.83 1.52
N ARG A 340 2.30 0.89 2.28
CA ARG A 340 2.42 0.31 3.63
C ARG A 340 2.74 1.37 4.68
N GLY A 341 3.19 2.55 4.23
CA GLY A 341 3.33 3.76 5.00
C GLY A 341 2.01 4.52 5.17
N ALA A 342 2.10 5.67 5.82
CA ALA A 342 0.94 6.46 6.21
C ALA A 342 0.24 7.09 5.00
N CYS A 343 -1.03 6.73 4.78
CA CYS A 343 -1.87 7.28 3.71
C CYS A 343 -3.36 7.04 3.94
N ILE A 344 -4.21 7.58 3.07
CA ILE A 344 -5.64 7.29 3.01
C ILE A 344 -5.96 6.64 1.66
N HIS A 345 -6.61 5.49 1.67
CA HIS A 345 -7.10 4.83 0.45
C HIS A 345 -8.54 5.22 0.18
N SER A 346 -8.89 5.48 -1.08
CA SER A 346 -10.25 5.77 -1.53
C SER A 346 -10.52 4.97 -2.81
N PHE A 347 -11.65 4.28 -2.89
CA PHE A 347 -11.94 3.37 -4.01
C PHE A 347 -13.42 2.97 -4.08
N LEU A 348 -13.82 2.37 -5.19
CA LEU A 348 -15.10 1.69 -5.38
C LEU A 348 -14.87 0.17 -5.36
N VAL A 349 -15.61 -0.55 -4.53
CA VAL A 349 -15.67 -2.02 -4.59
C VAL A 349 -16.88 -2.44 -5.41
N ILE A 350 -16.66 -3.28 -6.41
CA ILE A 350 -17.76 -3.91 -7.15
C ILE A 350 -18.23 -5.13 -6.38
N HIS A 351 -19.51 -5.17 -6.01
CA HIS A 351 -20.09 -6.32 -5.33
C HIS A 351 -20.25 -7.52 -6.28
N PRO A 352 -19.83 -8.74 -5.90
CA PRO A 352 -19.82 -9.90 -6.79
C PRO A 352 -21.20 -10.24 -7.36
N SER A 353 -22.27 -10.02 -6.59
CA SER A 353 -23.65 -10.36 -6.98
C SER A 353 -24.24 -9.55 -8.13
N THR A 354 -23.55 -8.48 -8.54
CA THR A 354 -23.96 -7.64 -9.69
C THR A 354 -23.23 -8.00 -10.98
N LEU A 355 -22.23 -8.88 -10.91
CA LEU A 355 -21.47 -9.29 -12.06
C LEU A 355 -22.13 -10.50 -12.76
N PRO A 356 -22.29 -10.46 -14.09
CA PRO A 356 -22.85 -11.58 -14.81
C PRO A 356 -21.95 -12.81 -14.66
N PRO A 357 -22.53 -14.03 -14.61
CA PRO A 357 -21.74 -15.24 -14.48
C PRO A 357 -20.89 -15.47 -15.74
N GLY A 358 -19.81 -16.23 -15.58
CA GLY A 358 -18.92 -16.62 -16.68
C GLY A 358 -17.77 -15.64 -16.95
N SER A 359 -16.91 -15.98 -17.91
CA SER A 359 -15.66 -15.27 -18.20
C SER A 359 -15.87 -13.86 -18.78
N ALA A 360 -16.87 -13.69 -19.66
CA ALA A 360 -17.18 -12.41 -20.31
C ALA A 360 -17.68 -11.32 -19.34
N GLY A 361 -18.25 -11.73 -18.20
CA GLY A 361 -18.75 -10.85 -17.16
C GLY A 361 -17.71 -10.39 -16.15
N ARG A 362 -16.49 -10.92 -16.20
CA ARG A 362 -15.48 -10.65 -15.19
C ARG A 362 -15.03 -9.19 -15.24
N ARG A 363 -14.87 -8.62 -14.05
CA ARG A 363 -14.35 -7.26 -13.82
C ARG A 363 -13.22 -7.31 -12.80
N PHE A 364 -12.59 -6.17 -12.53
CA PHE A 364 -11.68 -6.04 -11.41
C PHE A 364 -12.46 -5.75 -10.13
N VAL A 365 -11.92 -6.18 -8.99
CA VAL A 365 -12.57 -6.03 -7.68
C VAL A 365 -12.76 -4.56 -7.32
N LEU A 366 -11.73 -3.75 -7.62
CA LEU A 366 -11.68 -2.34 -7.30
C LEU A 366 -11.74 -1.49 -8.57
N ARG A 367 -12.43 -0.35 -8.47
CA ARG A 367 -12.40 0.74 -9.46
C ARG A 367 -11.93 2.03 -8.80
N GLU A 368 -11.29 2.86 -9.61
CA GLU A 368 -10.77 4.18 -9.23
C GLU A 368 -9.99 4.19 -7.89
N PRO A 369 -9.03 3.28 -7.66
CA PRO A 369 -8.28 3.26 -6.41
C PRO A 369 -7.29 4.42 -6.35
N THR A 370 -7.46 5.30 -5.38
CA THR A 370 -6.60 6.47 -5.14
C THR A 370 -5.89 6.38 -3.78
N VAL A 371 -4.74 7.06 -3.68
CA VAL A 371 -3.96 7.20 -2.44
C VAL A 371 -3.81 8.69 -2.13
N HIS A 372 -4.29 9.10 -0.96
CA HIS A 372 -4.20 10.48 -0.48
C HIS A 372 -3.19 10.59 0.66
N PRO A 373 -2.51 11.73 0.78
CA PRO A 373 -1.52 11.93 1.82
C PRO A 373 -2.21 12.30 3.14
N PHE A 374 -1.52 12.01 4.24
CA PHE A 374 -1.76 12.73 5.50
C PHE A 374 -0.89 13.99 5.54
N ASN A 375 -1.33 15.01 6.26
CA ASN A 375 -0.63 16.27 6.54
C ASN A 375 -0.20 17.05 5.28
N GLY A 376 -0.85 16.83 4.14
CA GLY A 376 -0.53 17.49 2.87
C GLY A 376 0.87 17.19 2.33
N VAL A 377 1.49 16.08 2.76
CA VAL A 377 2.83 15.67 2.27
C VAL A 377 2.78 15.44 0.77
N ASP A 378 3.65 16.15 0.03
CA ASP A 378 3.86 15.92 -1.39
C ASP A 378 4.79 14.73 -1.60
N ASP A 379 4.18 13.54 -1.76
CA ASP A 379 4.88 12.30 -2.06
C ASP A 379 4.26 11.65 -3.32
N PRO A 380 5.05 11.25 -4.33
CA PRO A 380 4.54 10.59 -5.54
C PRO A 380 3.73 9.31 -5.28
N ARG A 381 3.88 8.71 -4.08
CA ARG A 381 3.14 7.52 -3.64
C ARG A 381 1.80 7.84 -3.00
N ALA A 382 1.51 9.10 -2.70
CA ALA A 382 0.23 9.56 -2.18
C ALA A 382 -0.22 10.88 -2.85
N PRO A 383 -0.39 10.92 -4.18
CA PRO A 383 -0.64 12.15 -4.93
C PRO A 383 -2.10 12.65 -4.84
N GLY A 384 -2.97 11.97 -4.09
CA GLY A 384 -4.42 12.18 -4.12
C GLY A 384 -5.09 11.56 -5.34
N GLY A 385 -4.46 10.58 -5.98
CA GLY A 385 -4.90 9.92 -7.21
C GLY A 385 -4.38 8.48 -7.31
N ALA A 386 -4.50 7.88 -8.49
CA ALA A 386 -3.98 6.54 -8.74
C ALA A 386 -2.44 6.53 -8.74
N VAL A 387 -1.84 5.46 -8.20
CA VAL A 387 -0.37 5.33 -8.04
C VAL A 387 0.12 4.16 -8.88
N PRO A 388 0.71 4.39 -10.06
CA PRO A 388 1.26 3.31 -10.88
C PRO A 388 2.29 2.48 -10.12
N ALA A 389 2.31 1.17 -10.35
CA ALA A 389 3.18 0.24 -9.61
C ALA A 389 4.67 0.62 -9.71
N VAL A 390 5.11 1.06 -10.88
CA VAL A 390 6.49 1.55 -11.10
C VAL A 390 6.81 2.82 -10.31
N VAL A 391 5.85 3.73 -10.14
CA VAL A 391 6.04 4.94 -9.32
C VAL A 391 6.25 4.53 -7.87
N LYS A 392 5.40 3.62 -7.37
CA LYS A 392 5.55 3.08 -6.01
C LYS A 392 6.89 2.39 -5.82
N TRP A 393 7.19 1.42 -6.67
CA TRP A 393 8.41 0.62 -6.58
C TRP A 393 9.66 1.49 -6.66
N MET A 394 9.75 2.37 -7.66
CA MET A 394 10.92 3.23 -7.81
C MET A 394 11.10 4.16 -6.61
N ASN A 395 10.04 4.78 -6.09
CA ASN A 395 10.16 5.67 -4.94
C ASN A 395 10.56 4.94 -3.64
N ASP A 396 10.12 3.69 -3.46
CA ASP A 396 10.63 2.85 -2.37
C ASP A 396 12.12 2.55 -2.56
N GLU A 397 12.53 2.24 -3.79
CA GLU A 397 13.92 1.99 -4.09
C GLU A 397 14.80 3.23 -3.89
N LEU A 398 14.28 4.42 -4.18
CA LEU A 398 14.97 5.70 -3.97
C LEU A 398 15.10 6.11 -2.50
N ASP A 399 14.27 5.57 -1.60
CA ASP A 399 14.37 5.81 -0.16
C ASP A 399 15.48 4.98 0.51
N GLU A 400 16.02 3.96 -0.16
CA GLU A 400 16.99 3.02 0.40
C GLU A 400 18.39 3.66 0.58
N PRO A 401 18.82 3.97 1.82
CA PRO A 401 20.06 4.72 2.05
C PRO A 401 21.32 3.98 1.59
N SER A 402 21.28 2.64 1.54
CA SER A 402 22.40 1.82 1.09
C SER A 402 22.70 1.92 -0.42
N LYS A 403 21.86 2.65 -1.18
CA LYS A 403 22.10 2.96 -2.60
C LYS A 403 22.85 4.27 -2.83
N SER A 404 23.15 5.02 -1.77
CA SER A 404 24.05 6.17 -1.87
C SER A 404 25.52 5.73 -1.81
N LEU A 405 26.34 6.29 -2.69
CA LEU A 405 27.80 6.15 -2.61
C LEU A 405 28.35 6.73 -1.31
N ALA A 406 27.71 7.77 -0.76
CA ALA A 406 28.13 8.39 0.48
C ALA A 406 28.01 7.43 1.67
N THR A 407 26.95 6.61 1.69
CA THR A 407 26.75 5.55 2.69
C THR A 407 27.76 4.41 2.53
N LYS A 408 28.08 4.04 1.28
CA LYS A 408 28.99 2.92 0.99
C LYS A 408 30.46 3.27 1.21
N TYR A 409 30.84 4.51 0.92
CA TYR A 409 32.24 4.98 0.94
C TYR A 409 32.38 6.20 1.84
N ILE A 410 32.21 6.01 3.15
CA ILE A 410 32.17 7.10 4.13
C ILE A 410 33.48 7.90 4.30
N ASN A 411 34.62 7.31 3.90
CA ASN A 411 35.96 7.87 4.16
C ASN A 411 36.64 8.44 2.91
N LEU A 412 35.94 8.56 1.78
CA LEU A 412 36.53 9.12 0.56
C LEU A 412 36.47 10.65 0.56
N PRO A 413 37.41 11.33 -0.11
CA PRO A 413 37.41 12.80 -0.18
C PRO A 413 36.11 13.39 -0.75
N LEU A 414 35.48 12.67 -1.69
CA LEU A 414 34.29 13.11 -2.41
C LEU A 414 32.96 12.64 -1.79
N THR A 415 32.95 12.04 -0.60
CA THR A 415 31.75 11.48 0.05
C THR A 415 30.61 12.49 0.20
N ALA A 416 30.92 13.71 0.67
CA ALA A 416 29.90 14.74 0.87
C ALA A 416 29.30 15.21 -0.47
N ALA A 417 30.15 15.41 -1.49
CA ALA A 417 29.72 15.79 -2.84
C ALA A 417 28.84 14.70 -3.47
N ALA A 418 29.24 13.43 -3.33
CA ALA A 418 28.45 12.29 -3.80
C ALA A 418 27.10 12.17 -3.08
N GLY A 419 27.05 12.50 -1.78
CA GLY A 419 25.80 12.57 -1.02
C GLY A 419 24.84 13.64 -1.57
N ALA A 420 25.35 14.83 -1.86
CA ALA A 420 24.56 15.91 -2.45
C ALA A 420 24.08 15.57 -3.88
N ALA A 421 24.96 15.00 -4.70
CA ALA A 421 24.65 14.54 -6.06
C ALA A 421 23.57 13.45 -6.06
N HIS A 422 23.67 12.49 -5.13
CA HIS A 422 22.65 11.46 -4.95
C HIS A 422 21.27 12.05 -4.63
N GLN A 423 21.20 13.04 -3.72
CA GLN A 423 19.92 13.70 -3.40
C GLN A 423 19.33 14.44 -4.59
N ARG A 424 20.16 15.08 -5.44
CA ARG A 424 19.69 15.69 -6.69
C ARG A 424 19.15 14.66 -7.66
N ALA A 425 19.88 13.56 -7.88
CA ALA A 425 19.43 12.48 -8.76
C ALA A 425 18.12 11.85 -8.28
N VAL A 426 17.98 11.60 -6.98
CA VAL A 426 16.72 11.15 -6.36
C VAL A 426 15.62 12.18 -6.63
N GLY A 427 15.87 13.46 -6.36
CA GLY A 427 14.91 14.54 -6.60
C GLY A 427 14.40 14.63 -8.03
N GLU A 428 15.28 14.48 -9.03
CA GLU A 428 14.90 14.46 -10.45
C GLU A 428 14.12 13.21 -10.83
N LEU A 429 14.55 12.03 -10.38
CA LEU A 429 13.85 10.77 -10.65
C LEU A 429 12.43 10.76 -10.06
N ARG A 430 12.22 11.37 -8.89
CA ARG A 430 10.88 11.50 -8.27
C ARG A 430 9.88 12.31 -9.08
N LYS A 431 10.36 13.23 -9.93
CA LYS A 431 9.51 14.06 -10.79
C LYS A 431 9.02 13.32 -12.04
N LEU A 432 9.67 12.20 -12.38
CA LEU A 432 9.30 11.43 -13.56
C LEU A 432 7.93 10.74 -13.39
N LYS A 433 7.17 10.74 -14.48
CA LYS A 433 5.91 10.00 -14.58
C LYS A 433 6.17 8.50 -14.79
N ALA A 434 5.12 7.70 -14.65
CA ALA A 434 5.22 6.24 -14.73
C ALA A 434 5.87 5.70 -16.00
N GLY A 435 5.53 6.23 -17.18
CA GLY A 435 6.12 5.78 -18.46
C GLY A 435 7.65 5.96 -18.49
N PRO A 436 8.16 7.20 -18.34
CA PRO A 436 9.58 7.48 -18.20
C PRO A 436 10.30 6.67 -17.11
N LEU A 437 9.68 6.48 -15.94
CA LEU A 437 10.25 5.65 -14.87
C LEU A 437 10.39 4.19 -15.30
N ASN A 438 9.36 3.64 -15.94
CA ASN A 438 9.38 2.27 -16.44
C ASN A 438 10.46 2.08 -17.51
N SER A 439 10.59 3.01 -18.45
CA SER A 439 11.68 3.02 -19.43
C SER A 439 13.04 3.09 -18.74
N THR A 440 13.19 3.94 -17.72
CA THR A 440 14.45 4.10 -16.98
C THR A 440 14.91 2.77 -16.36
N VAL A 441 14.00 2.05 -15.69
CA VAL A 441 14.30 0.73 -15.11
C VAL A 441 14.51 -0.34 -16.20
N ASN A 442 13.73 -0.30 -17.28
CA ASN A 442 13.92 -1.19 -18.43
C ASN A 442 15.28 -1.02 -19.09
N PHE A 443 15.80 0.21 -19.22
CA PHE A 443 17.17 0.43 -19.68
C PHE A 443 18.20 -0.07 -18.67
N ALA A 444 17.92 0.08 -17.37
CA ALA A 444 18.86 -0.30 -16.32
C ALA A 444 19.03 -1.81 -16.16
N SER A 445 17.96 -2.58 -16.39
CA SER A 445 17.90 -4.03 -16.10
C SER A 445 17.44 -4.85 -17.31
N LEU A 446 18.23 -5.88 -17.63
CA LEU A 446 17.92 -6.86 -18.69
C LEU A 446 16.68 -7.71 -18.39
N THR A 447 16.25 -7.78 -17.11
CA THR A 447 15.11 -8.60 -16.69
C THR A 447 13.84 -7.81 -16.46
N ALA A 448 13.92 -6.47 -16.33
CA ALA A 448 12.76 -5.63 -16.05
C ALA A 448 11.68 -5.75 -17.12
N CYS A 449 12.06 -5.89 -18.40
CA CYS A 449 11.12 -6.04 -19.52
C CYS A 449 10.37 -7.39 -19.54
N LYS A 450 10.78 -8.36 -18.71
CA LYS A 450 10.19 -9.72 -18.65
C LYS A 450 9.08 -9.82 -17.61
N GLY A 451 8.84 -8.77 -16.83
CA GLY A 451 7.85 -8.78 -15.75
C GLY A 451 7.32 -7.39 -15.44
N THR A 452 6.41 -7.35 -14.48
CA THR A 452 5.79 -6.12 -13.98
C THR A 452 6.55 -5.57 -12.77
N PRO A 453 6.34 -4.30 -12.38
CA PRO A 453 6.95 -3.74 -11.17
C PRO A 453 6.62 -4.51 -9.88
N ASP A 454 5.50 -5.23 -9.83
CA ASP A 454 5.18 -6.12 -8.70
C ASP A 454 6.08 -7.36 -8.65
N GLU A 455 6.66 -7.77 -9.77
CA GLU A 455 7.46 -8.99 -9.91
C GLU A 455 8.95 -8.72 -9.91
N TRP A 456 9.36 -7.45 -10.02
CA TRP A 456 10.75 -7.01 -9.94
C TRP A 456 11.35 -7.35 -8.58
N LYS A 457 12.62 -7.75 -8.58
CA LYS A 457 13.34 -8.31 -7.42
C LYS A 457 14.69 -7.62 -7.25
N ALA A 458 15.63 -8.34 -6.63
CA ALA A 458 16.99 -7.89 -6.38
C ALA A 458 17.73 -7.46 -7.67
N GLY A 459 17.43 -8.06 -8.83
CA GLY A 459 18.06 -7.67 -10.10
C GLY A 459 17.78 -6.23 -10.48
N GLU A 460 16.51 -5.84 -10.52
CA GLU A 460 16.09 -4.47 -10.81
C GLU A 460 16.54 -3.50 -9.71
N SER A 461 16.50 -3.92 -8.45
CA SER A 461 17.01 -3.12 -7.31
C SER A 461 18.50 -2.79 -7.46
N HIS A 462 19.32 -3.78 -7.83
CA HIS A 462 20.74 -3.59 -8.09
C HIS A 462 21.00 -2.72 -9.32
N ALA A 463 20.18 -2.84 -10.36
CA ALA A 463 20.24 -1.98 -11.53
C ALA A 463 19.94 -0.51 -11.20
N VAL A 464 18.92 -0.23 -10.37
CA VAL A 464 18.65 1.13 -9.87
C VAL A 464 19.80 1.65 -9.00
N LYS A 465 20.40 0.81 -8.16
CA LYS A 465 21.60 1.18 -7.41
C LYS A 465 22.76 1.56 -8.33
N HIS A 466 23.00 0.80 -9.39
CA HIS A 466 24.00 1.09 -10.42
C HIS A 466 23.73 2.43 -11.11
N LEU A 467 22.47 2.68 -11.49
CA LEU A 467 22.02 3.95 -12.04
C LEU A 467 22.33 5.12 -11.10
N LEU A 468 21.92 5.04 -9.83
CA LEU A 468 22.14 6.10 -8.85
C LEU A 468 23.62 6.36 -8.62
N HIS A 469 24.44 5.32 -8.51
CA HIS A 469 25.88 5.47 -8.36
C HIS A 469 26.49 6.18 -9.58
N THR A 470 26.14 5.73 -10.78
CA THR A 470 26.67 6.26 -12.04
C THR A 470 26.36 7.75 -12.17
N PHE A 471 25.10 8.14 -12.03
CA PHE A 471 24.71 9.54 -12.16
C PHE A 471 25.19 10.42 -11.00
N SER A 472 25.39 9.86 -9.81
CA SER A 472 26.04 10.60 -8.71
C SER A 472 27.50 10.91 -9.03
N ILE A 473 28.25 9.95 -9.61
CA ILE A 473 29.66 10.16 -9.99
C ILE A 473 29.76 11.19 -11.12
N LEU A 474 28.89 11.09 -12.13
CA LEU A 474 28.85 12.04 -13.24
C LEU A 474 28.56 13.47 -12.75
N ASP A 475 27.60 13.63 -11.84
CA ASP A 475 27.26 14.95 -11.28
C ASP A 475 28.40 15.53 -10.41
N VAL A 476 29.09 14.71 -9.60
CA VAL A 476 30.30 15.16 -8.87
C VAL A 476 31.42 15.60 -9.83
N ALA A 477 31.51 14.95 -11.00
CA ALA A 477 32.43 15.32 -12.07
C ALA A 477 31.93 16.49 -12.94
N GLN A 478 30.88 17.19 -12.50
CA GLN A 478 30.27 18.34 -13.17
C GLN A 478 29.61 18.02 -14.53
N TYR A 479 29.09 16.80 -14.67
CA TYR A 479 28.18 16.40 -15.75
C TYR A 479 26.75 16.26 -15.20
N PRO A 480 26.03 17.38 -14.96
CA PRO A 480 24.70 17.33 -14.39
C PRO A 480 23.75 16.56 -15.32
N ALA A 481 22.94 15.68 -14.74
CA ALA A 481 22.01 14.83 -15.48
C ALA A 481 20.58 15.36 -15.40
N THR A 482 19.93 15.48 -16.57
CA THR A 482 18.49 15.73 -16.66
C THR A 482 17.80 14.43 -17.03
N PHE A 483 17.06 13.84 -16.09
CA PHE A 483 16.35 12.58 -16.32
C PHE A 483 15.09 12.80 -17.16
N HIS A 484 14.87 11.94 -18.15
CA HIS A 484 13.68 12.02 -19.01
C HIS A 484 13.08 10.66 -19.37
N GLY A 485 13.82 9.55 -19.28
CA GLY A 485 13.32 8.21 -19.57
C GLY A 485 12.80 8.00 -21.01
N ASN A 486 13.13 8.90 -21.93
CA ASN A 486 12.63 8.93 -23.31
C ASN A 486 13.82 8.75 -24.25
N GLY A 487 14.02 7.55 -24.82
CA GLY A 487 15.19 7.28 -25.69
C GLY A 487 16.53 7.16 -24.94
N ALA A 488 16.60 7.54 -23.67
CA ALA A 488 17.67 7.24 -22.74
C ALA A 488 17.15 7.41 -21.30
N GLN A 489 18.00 7.18 -20.30
CA GLN A 489 17.65 7.47 -18.91
C GLN A 489 17.74 8.97 -18.64
N ALA A 490 18.83 9.60 -19.07
CA ALA A 490 19.09 11.03 -18.87
C ALA A 490 19.95 11.63 -20.00
N THR A 491 19.96 12.96 -20.06
CA THR A 491 20.93 13.75 -20.84
C THR A 491 21.96 14.36 -19.89
N ILE A 492 23.24 14.29 -20.24
CA ILE A 492 24.35 14.96 -19.54
C ILE A 492 25.03 15.98 -20.46
N MET A 493 25.57 17.05 -19.87
CA MET A 493 26.28 18.09 -20.62
C MET A 493 27.79 17.96 -20.41
N LYS A 494 28.55 17.70 -21.48
CA LYS A 494 30.02 17.76 -21.50
C LYS A 494 30.44 19.01 -22.28
N ALA A 495 30.77 20.08 -21.56
CA ALA A 495 30.95 21.41 -22.13
C ALA A 495 29.70 21.85 -22.93
N GLU A 496 29.83 22.11 -24.22
CA GLU A 496 28.70 22.50 -25.09
C GLU A 496 28.02 21.30 -25.76
N THR A 497 28.53 20.07 -25.55
CA THR A 497 27.99 18.85 -26.15
C THR A 497 27.02 18.14 -25.22
N SER A 498 25.81 17.88 -25.74
CA SER A 498 24.79 17.06 -25.08
C SER A 498 25.00 15.59 -25.40
N LEU A 499 25.08 14.75 -24.36
CA LEU A 499 25.21 13.29 -24.48
C LEU A 499 23.99 12.62 -23.84
N GLU A 500 23.36 11.69 -24.55
CA GLU A 500 22.41 10.77 -23.92
C GLU A 500 23.18 9.75 -23.08
N ALA A 501 22.66 9.37 -21.91
CA ALA A 501 23.35 8.50 -20.97
C ALA A 501 22.45 7.36 -20.48
N ILE A 502 23.01 6.15 -20.45
CA ILE A 502 22.40 4.93 -19.92
C ILE A 502 23.37 4.19 -19.02
N ALA A 503 22.97 3.96 -17.78
CA ALA A 503 23.56 3.02 -16.86
C ALA A 503 22.78 1.69 -16.92
N VAL A 504 23.44 0.60 -17.32
CA VAL A 504 22.82 -0.73 -17.50
C VAL A 504 23.61 -1.81 -16.76
N MET A 505 22.91 -2.77 -16.15
CA MET A 505 23.48 -3.91 -15.46
C MET A 505 22.99 -5.23 -16.07
N GLY A 506 23.92 -6.15 -16.35
CA GLY A 506 23.67 -7.44 -17.00
C GLY A 506 24.70 -8.50 -16.60
N VAL A 507 24.66 -9.68 -17.24
CA VAL A 507 25.64 -10.75 -16.98
C VAL A 507 26.99 -10.41 -17.58
N SER A 508 26.99 -9.83 -18.79
CA SER A 508 28.20 -9.32 -19.45
C SER A 508 27.99 -7.94 -20.05
N HIS A 509 29.10 -7.31 -20.40
CA HIS A 509 29.16 -6.05 -21.12
C HIS A 509 28.47 -6.11 -22.50
N GLU A 510 28.63 -7.19 -23.25
CA GLU A 510 27.98 -7.43 -24.54
C GLU A 510 26.47 -7.58 -24.40
N GLU A 511 26.00 -8.28 -23.37
CA GLU A 511 24.56 -8.40 -23.13
C GLU A 511 23.94 -7.05 -22.76
N CYS A 512 24.67 -6.23 -21.99
CA CYS A 512 24.27 -4.86 -21.69
C CYS A 512 24.12 -4.02 -22.97
N ASP A 513 25.14 -4.05 -23.84
CA ASP A 513 25.13 -3.31 -25.11
C ASP A 513 23.97 -3.77 -26.00
N LYS A 514 23.84 -5.08 -26.20
CA LYS A 514 22.77 -5.67 -26.99
C LYS A 514 21.39 -5.29 -26.45
N HIS A 515 21.21 -5.31 -25.13
CA HIS A 515 19.95 -4.92 -24.48
C HIS A 515 19.61 -3.47 -24.77
N VAL A 516 20.55 -2.55 -24.54
CA VAL A 516 20.35 -1.12 -24.79
C VAL A 516 20.02 -0.86 -26.26
N LEU A 517 20.76 -1.46 -27.19
CA LEU A 517 20.52 -1.32 -28.63
C LEU A 517 19.15 -1.84 -29.06
N ASN A 518 18.68 -2.95 -28.47
CA ASN A 518 17.33 -3.47 -28.73
C ASN A 518 16.23 -2.54 -28.18
N CYS A 519 16.51 -1.85 -27.09
CA CYS A 519 15.60 -0.85 -26.54
C CYS A 519 15.65 0.50 -27.28
N LEU A 520 16.67 0.75 -28.12
CA LEU A 520 16.92 2.01 -28.82
C LEU A 520 17.09 1.87 -30.35
N PRO A 521 16.07 1.45 -31.09
CA PRO A 521 16.20 1.22 -32.53
C PRO A 521 16.44 2.50 -33.36
N ALA A 522 16.29 3.71 -32.79
CA ALA A 522 16.43 4.97 -33.53
C ALA A 522 16.99 6.15 -32.69
N HIS A 523 18.08 5.93 -31.94
CA HIS A 523 18.75 7.02 -31.22
C HIS A 523 19.34 8.05 -32.20
N ARG A 524 19.33 9.33 -31.83
CA ARG A 524 19.92 10.42 -32.61
C ARG A 524 20.90 11.17 -31.71
N GLY A 525 22.14 11.33 -32.18
CA GLY A 525 23.21 11.99 -31.42
C GLY A 525 24.10 10.99 -30.69
N GLN A 526 24.93 11.52 -29.78
CA GLN A 526 25.89 10.72 -29.01
C GLN A 526 25.25 10.06 -27.79
N LEU A 527 25.53 8.77 -27.62
CA LEU A 527 25.04 7.95 -26.52
C LEU A 527 26.20 7.39 -25.71
N VAL A 528 26.16 7.56 -24.39
CA VAL A 528 27.09 6.96 -23.44
C VAL A 528 26.41 5.78 -22.75
N ILE A 529 26.98 4.59 -22.91
CA ILE A 529 26.56 3.37 -22.22
C ILE A 529 27.57 3.05 -21.13
N ILE A 530 27.13 3.14 -19.87
CA ILE A 530 27.88 2.79 -18.68
C ILE A 530 27.38 1.44 -18.18
N SER A 531 28.07 0.39 -18.60
CA SER A 531 27.63 -0.99 -18.35
C SER A 531 28.32 -1.59 -17.12
N ARG A 532 27.62 -2.48 -16.44
CA ARG A 532 28.13 -3.23 -15.30
C ARG A 532 27.76 -4.71 -15.45
N ASP A 533 28.76 -5.55 -15.62
CA ASP A 533 28.61 -7.00 -15.54
C ASP A 533 28.55 -7.49 -14.08
N GLU A 534 28.38 -8.79 -13.89
CA GLU A 534 28.25 -9.39 -12.54
C GLU A 534 29.51 -9.21 -11.68
N ASP A 535 30.68 -9.27 -12.32
CA ASP A 535 32.00 -9.19 -11.68
C ASP A 535 32.54 -7.74 -11.59
N ASN A 536 31.82 -6.77 -12.15
CA ASN A 536 32.24 -5.38 -12.29
C ASN A 536 33.65 -5.25 -12.90
N THR A 537 33.84 -5.88 -14.06
CA THR A 537 35.08 -5.83 -14.85
C THR A 537 35.18 -4.54 -15.68
N PRO A 538 36.38 -4.19 -16.19
CA PRO A 538 36.52 -3.11 -17.16
C PRO A 538 35.91 -3.48 -18.51
N TRP A 539 35.45 -2.46 -19.27
CA TRP A 539 34.99 -2.68 -20.64
C TRP A 539 36.17 -2.99 -21.57
N ASP A 540 36.18 -4.17 -22.19
CA ASP A 540 37.20 -4.55 -23.17
C ASP A 540 36.78 -4.12 -24.59
N PRO A 541 37.62 -3.38 -25.34
CA PRO A 541 37.35 -3.06 -26.74
C PRO A 541 37.09 -4.28 -27.65
N ARG A 542 37.58 -5.47 -27.29
CA ARG A 542 37.33 -6.73 -28.01
C ARG A 542 35.87 -7.17 -27.97
N PHE A 543 35.06 -6.63 -27.05
CA PHE A 543 33.62 -6.84 -26.96
C PHE A 543 32.84 -6.11 -28.06
N LYS A 544 33.47 -5.18 -28.79
CA LYS A 544 32.87 -4.53 -29.95
C LYS A 544 32.58 -5.54 -31.06
N SER A 545 31.46 -5.33 -31.76
CA SER A 545 31.15 -6.03 -33.00
C SER A 545 32.32 -5.93 -33.98
N ILE A 546 32.58 -6.95 -34.78
CA ILE A 546 33.61 -6.95 -35.83
C ILE A 546 33.46 -5.76 -36.81
N TYR A 547 32.24 -5.24 -36.94
CA TYR A 547 31.92 -4.08 -37.77
C TYR A 547 32.29 -2.72 -37.11
N ASP A 548 32.56 -2.72 -35.81
CA ASP A 548 32.88 -1.54 -34.98
C ASP A 548 34.37 -1.49 -34.57
N GLN A 549 35.20 -2.40 -35.11
CA GLN A 549 36.62 -2.49 -34.77
C GLN A 549 37.53 -1.51 -35.55
N VAL A 550 36.96 -0.69 -36.44
CA VAL A 550 37.71 0.39 -37.11
C VAL A 550 37.85 1.55 -36.13
N PRO A 551 39.08 1.99 -35.79
CA PRO A 551 39.31 3.08 -34.86
C PRO A 551 39.01 4.42 -35.53
N ASP A 552 37.73 4.75 -35.64
CA ASP A 552 37.28 6.12 -35.90
C ASP A 552 36.97 6.80 -34.56
N GLU A 553 37.30 8.09 -34.44
CA GLU A 553 36.82 8.93 -33.34
C GLU A 553 35.28 8.88 -33.29
N PRO A 554 34.66 8.90 -32.09
CA PRO A 554 33.20 8.87 -31.98
C PRO A 554 32.59 10.00 -32.80
N SER A 555 31.71 9.66 -33.75
CA SER A 555 31.03 10.69 -34.54
C SER A 555 29.96 11.38 -33.71
N THR A 556 29.64 12.62 -34.07
CA THR A 556 28.57 13.39 -33.42
C THR A 556 27.17 12.84 -33.76
N GLU A 557 27.06 12.12 -34.89
CA GLU A 557 25.84 11.46 -35.34
C GLU A 557 26.14 10.04 -35.81
N ALA A 558 25.18 9.14 -35.66
CA ALA A 558 25.30 7.77 -36.15
C ALA A 558 25.45 7.75 -37.68
N LYS A 559 26.60 7.28 -38.17
CA LYS A 559 26.82 7.07 -39.61
C LYS A 559 25.89 5.97 -40.12
N PHE A 560 25.27 6.17 -41.29
CA PHE A 560 24.41 5.15 -41.93
C PHE A 560 25.11 3.79 -42.10
N THR A 561 26.41 3.80 -42.38
CA THR A 561 27.24 2.60 -42.55
C THR A 561 27.77 2.01 -41.23
N GLN A 562 27.71 2.77 -40.13
CA GLN A 562 28.21 2.38 -38.81
C GLN A 562 27.29 2.97 -37.72
N PRO A 563 26.11 2.38 -37.45
CA PRO A 563 25.15 2.93 -36.49
C PRO A 563 25.69 3.10 -35.07
N ALA A 564 26.74 2.34 -34.69
CA ALA A 564 27.38 2.44 -33.37
C ALA A 564 28.48 3.51 -33.28
N SER A 565 28.76 4.26 -34.35
CA SER A 565 29.82 5.28 -34.41
C SER A 565 29.61 6.45 -33.44
N ALA A 566 28.38 6.68 -32.99
CA ALA A 566 28.04 7.70 -31.99
C ALA A 566 27.89 7.14 -30.56
N ILE A 567 28.29 5.88 -30.31
CA ILE A 567 28.12 5.21 -29.01
C ILE A 567 29.45 5.09 -28.28
N ILE A 568 29.56 5.78 -27.15
CA ILE A 568 30.66 5.71 -26.20
C ILE A 568 30.35 4.61 -25.18
N ARG A 569 31.27 3.66 -24.99
CA ARG A 569 31.08 2.51 -24.08
C ARG A 569 32.10 2.55 -22.96
N VAL A 570 31.61 2.54 -21.72
CA VAL A 570 32.43 2.63 -20.52
C VAL A 570 31.99 1.55 -19.52
N GLY A 571 32.95 0.89 -18.88
CA GLY A 571 32.67 -0.01 -17.78
C GLY A 571 32.44 0.78 -16.49
N TYR A 572 31.44 0.42 -15.70
CA TYR A 572 31.22 1.02 -14.38
C TYR A 572 32.43 0.89 -13.45
N HIS A 573 33.25 -0.17 -13.65
CA HIS A 573 34.54 -0.32 -12.99
C HIS A 573 35.41 0.93 -13.13
N ASP A 574 35.60 1.42 -14.36
CA ASP A 574 36.43 2.59 -14.67
C ASP A 574 35.87 3.85 -14.01
N VAL A 575 34.55 4.05 -14.10
CA VAL A 575 33.84 5.20 -13.49
C VAL A 575 34.01 5.20 -11.97
N LEU A 576 33.81 4.04 -11.34
CA LEU A 576 33.98 3.87 -9.89
C LEU A 576 35.45 4.00 -9.46
N HIS A 577 36.38 3.50 -10.27
CA HIS A 577 37.81 3.62 -10.02
C HIS A 577 38.27 5.08 -10.04
N ALA A 578 37.79 5.87 -11.03
CA ALA A 578 38.04 7.30 -11.09
C ALA A 578 37.53 8.01 -9.82
N TYR A 579 36.29 7.73 -9.41
CA TYR A 579 35.71 8.28 -8.18
C TYR A 579 36.53 7.95 -6.93
N ARG A 580 37.01 6.71 -6.78
CA ARG A 580 37.73 6.26 -5.59
C ARG A 580 39.12 6.85 -5.45
N ASN A 581 39.77 7.19 -6.56
CA ASN A 581 41.15 7.67 -6.56
C ASN A 581 41.30 9.19 -6.71
N SER A 582 40.20 9.90 -6.95
CA SER A 582 40.23 11.36 -7.08
C SER A 582 40.17 12.03 -5.70
N ALA A 583 41.04 13.01 -5.47
CA ALA A 583 41.06 13.79 -4.24
C ALA A 583 40.02 14.93 -4.24
N ASN A 584 39.61 15.39 -5.42
CA ASN A 584 38.67 16.50 -5.61
C ASN A 584 37.87 16.35 -6.93
N GLU A 585 36.89 17.22 -7.13
CA GLU A 585 35.97 17.19 -8.29
C GLU A 585 36.68 17.40 -9.63
N ALA A 586 37.75 18.21 -9.66
CA ALA A 586 38.51 18.49 -10.88
C ALA A 586 39.29 17.28 -11.36
N GLU A 587 39.97 16.57 -10.44
CA GLU A 587 40.65 15.31 -10.75
C GLU A 587 39.68 14.24 -11.25
N LEU A 588 38.48 14.16 -10.64
CA LEU A 588 37.45 13.24 -11.10
C LEU A 588 36.98 13.60 -12.51
N LYS A 589 36.75 14.89 -12.76
CA LYS A 589 36.36 15.39 -14.07
C LYS A 589 37.38 15.03 -15.15
N GLU A 590 38.67 15.28 -14.89
CA GLU A 590 39.76 14.93 -15.80
C GLU A 590 39.82 13.43 -16.09
N ALA A 591 39.69 12.59 -15.05
CA ALA A 591 39.69 11.15 -15.19
C ALA A 591 38.51 10.63 -16.03
N LEU A 592 37.33 11.26 -15.94
CA LEU A 592 36.16 10.89 -16.74
C LEU A 592 36.17 11.49 -18.15
N ASP A 593 36.75 12.68 -18.35
CA ASP A 593 36.89 13.29 -19.68
C ASP A 593 37.65 12.33 -20.62
N ALA A 594 38.69 11.67 -20.11
CA ALA A 594 39.46 10.66 -20.85
C ALA A 594 38.67 9.38 -21.19
N LYS A 595 37.60 9.08 -20.45
CA LYS A 595 36.74 7.88 -20.66
C LYS A 595 35.52 8.19 -21.52
N LEU A 596 35.10 9.46 -21.56
CA LEU A 596 33.96 9.96 -22.34
C LEU A 596 34.37 10.63 -23.65
N SER A 597 35.60 10.44 -24.08
CA SER A 597 36.14 10.87 -25.39
C SER A 597 36.50 9.62 -26.18
#